data_AF-A0A482X2S7-F1
#
_entry.id   AF-A0A482X2S7-F1
#
_cell.length_a   1.000
_cell.length_b   1.000
_cell.length_c   1.000
_cell.angle_alpha   90.00
_cell.angle_beta   90.00
_cell.angle_gamma   90.00
#
_symmetry.space_group_name_H-M   'P 1'
#
loop_
_entity.id
_entity.type
_entity.pdbx_description
1 polymer ?
#
loop_
_entity_poly.entity_id
_entity_poly.type
_entity_poly.pdbx_seq_one_letter_code
_entity_poly.pdbx_strand_id
1 'polypeptide(L)'
;MRLSLSFFYHEFSKRKNRLPLGFKGPKGNIYSGKYRIVKKVTNEAVKDLEENIKIEEKNMYFLRHPFLTFEQSKGHAQHYDKRRKWLKSFQARTDETFSNKKGREITQYLDKFMSRSEDWDRIPS
;
A
#
# COMPACT_ATOMS: atom_id res chain seq x y z
N MET A 1 -9.00 -54.13 -6.54
CA MET A 1 -8.60 -52.75 -6.93
C MET A 1 -9.39 -51.77 -6.06
N ARG A 2 -8.74 -51.11 -5.10
CA ARG A 2 -9.33 -50.05 -4.27
C ARG A 2 -8.50 -48.80 -4.46
N LEU A 3 -8.99 -47.88 -5.29
CA LEU A 3 -8.40 -46.54 -5.39
C LEU A 3 -8.72 -45.82 -4.09
N SER A 4 -7.67 -45.41 -3.38
CA SER A 4 -7.77 -44.75 -2.08
C SER A 4 -8.35 -43.33 -2.25
N LEU A 5 -9.31 -42.97 -1.38
CA LEU A 5 -9.91 -41.63 -1.28
C LEU A 5 -8.90 -40.49 -1.04
N SER A 6 -7.62 -40.80 -0.83
CA SER A 6 -6.53 -39.86 -0.62
C SER A 6 -6.14 -39.06 -1.88
N PHE A 7 -6.43 -39.56 -3.09
CA PHE A 7 -6.06 -38.84 -4.32
C PHE A 7 -7.01 -37.69 -4.67
N PHE A 8 -8.25 -37.70 -4.18
CA PHE A 8 -9.25 -36.71 -4.60
C PHE A 8 -9.13 -35.36 -3.89
N TYR A 9 -8.44 -35.28 -2.74
CA TYR A 9 -8.38 -34.06 -1.93
C TYR A 9 -7.11 -33.21 -2.12
N HIS A 10 -6.10 -33.69 -2.85
CA HIS A 10 -4.83 -32.96 -2.99
C HIS A 10 -4.78 -32.00 -4.20
N GLU A 11 -5.77 -32.05 -5.11
CA GLU A 11 -5.67 -31.37 -6.40
C GLU A 11 -6.50 -30.07 -6.52
N PHE A 12 -7.19 -29.65 -5.46
CA PHE A 12 -7.99 -28.42 -5.47
C PHE A 12 -7.22 -27.15 -5.03
N SER A 13 -5.98 -27.28 -4.57
CA SER A 13 -5.21 -26.15 -4.00
C SER A 13 -4.57 -25.21 -5.04
N LYS A 14 -4.55 -25.58 -6.34
CA LYS A 14 -3.81 -24.81 -7.38
C LYS A 14 -4.66 -24.27 -8.54
N ARG A 15 -5.96 -24.05 -8.37
CA ARG A 15 -6.76 -23.35 -9.39
C ARG A 15 -7.04 -21.92 -8.98
N LYS A 16 -6.38 -20.98 -9.67
CA LYS A 16 -6.71 -19.55 -9.70
C LYS A 16 -8.24 -19.40 -9.77
N ASN A 17 -8.80 -18.65 -8.82
CA ASN A 17 -10.21 -18.36 -8.63
C ASN A 17 -10.91 -17.90 -9.93
N ARG A 18 -11.33 -18.84 -10.78
CA ARG A 18 -12.42 -18.65 -11.72
C ARG A 18 -13.56 -19.50 -11.18
N LEU A 19 -14.60 -18.83 -10.70
CA LEU A 19 -15.84 -19.50 -10.33
C LEU A 19 -16.29 -20.37 -11.52
N PRO A 20 -16.78 -21.60 -11.29
CA PRO A 20 -17.26 -22.45 -12.37
C PRO A 20 -18.35 -21.70 -13.15
N LEU A 21 -18.31 -21.83 -14.48
CA LEU A 21 -19.29 -21.26 -15.41
C LEU A 21 -20.71 -21.59 -14.91
N GLY A 22 -21.43 -20.59 -14.41
CA GLY A 22 -22.80 -20.73 -13.88
C GLY A 22 -23.00 -20.33 -12.42
N PHE A 23 -21.94 -20.10 -11.63
CA PHE A 23 -22.11 -19.61 -10.25
C PHE A 23 -22.41 -18.11 -10.22
N LYS A 24 -23.69 -17.74 -10.02
CA LYS A 24 -24.08 -16.35 -9.76
C LYS A 24 -23.71 -16.02 -8.31
N GLY A 25 -22.83 -15.05 -8.13
CA GLY A 25 -22.45 -14.53 -6.81
C GLY A 25 -23.65 -13.95 -6.04
N PRO A 26 -23.46 -13.60 -4.76
CA PRO A 26 -24.51 -12.98 -3.96
C PRO A 26 -25.10 -11.73 -4.63
N LYS A 27 -26.38 -11.47 -4.38
CA LYS A 27 -27.04 -10.26 -4.87
C LYS A 27 -26.48 -9.03 -4.14
N GLY A 28 -25.86 -8.11 -4.87
CA GLY A 28 -25.32 -6.85 -4.34
C GLY A 28 -23.85 -6.93 -3.94
N ASN A 29 -23.44 -6.14 -2.93
CA ASN A 29 -22.06 -6.16 -2.44
C ASN A 29 -21.76 -7.49 -1.71
N ILE A 30 -20.64 -8.11 -2.04
CA ILE A 30 -20.22 -9.43 -1.55
C ILE A 30 -19.98 -9.44 -0.03
N TYR A 31 -19.47 -8.33 0.52
CA TYR A 31 -19.02 -8.25 1.92
C TYR A 31 -20.00 -7.52 2.85
N SER A 32 -21.10 -6.98 2.32
CA SER A 32 -22.06 -6.18 3.10
C SER A 32 -23.50 -6.45 2.69
N GLY A 33 -24.47 -5.99 3.49
CA GLY A 33 -25.89 -6.20 3.24
C GLY A 33 -26.41 -7.59 3.65
N LYS A 34 -27.63 -7.91 3.19
CA LYS A 34 -28.40 -9.10 3.61
C LYS A 34 -27.78 -10.41 3.09
N TYR A 35 -27.34 -10.42 1.84
CA TYR A 35 -26.83 -11.63 1.18
C TYR A 35 -25.31 -11.59 1.06
N ARG A 36 -24.58 -11.42 2.16
CA ARG A 36 -23.10 -11.38 2.16
C ARG A 36 -22.49 -12.78 2.24
N ILE A 37 -21.25 -12.93 1.77
CA ILE A 37 -20.46 -14.14 2.01
C ILE A 37 -19.86 -14.04 3.42
N VAL A 38 -20.30 -14.91 4.31
CA VAL A 38 -19.74 -15.00 5.67
C VAL A 38 -18.50 -15.89 5.64
N LYS A 39 -17.32 -15.29 5.88
CA LYS A 39 -16.09 -16.04 6.09
C LYS A 39 -16.15 -16.69 7.49
N LYS A 40 -16.05 -18.01 7.55
CA LYS A 40 -15.96 -18.73 8.82
C LYS A 40 -14.56 -18.52 9.43
N VAL A 41 -14.51 -18.39 10.75
CA VAL A 41 -13.25 -18.34 11.48
C VAL A 41 -12.62 -19.74 11.40
N THR A 42 -11.36 -19.80 10.95
CA THR A 42 -10.59 -21.04 10.90
C THR A 42 -9.82 -21.22 12.19
N ASN A 43 -9.47 -22.46 12.55
CA ASN A 43 -8.66 -22.73 13.74
C ASN A 43 -7.28 -22.08 13.66
N GLU A 44 -6.72 -21.95 12.45
CA GLU A 44 -5.47 -21.22 12.21
C GLU A 44 -5.60 -19.75 12.61
N ALA A 45 -6.69 -19.07 12.21
CA ALA A 45 -6.91 -17.68 12.57
C ALA A 45 -7.05 -17.47 14.08
N VAL A 46 -7.57 -18.47 14.81
CA VAL A 46 -7.63 -18.44 16.27
C VAL A 46 -6.24 -18.57 16.87
N LYS A 47 -5.41 -19.50 16.38
CA LYS A 47 -4.03 -19.67 16.83
C LYS A 47 -3.18 -18.42 16.58
N ASP A 48 -3.29 -17.82 15.39
CA ASP A 48 -2.60 -16.58 15.06
C ASP A 48 -3.01 -15.46 16.02
N LEU A 49 -4.29 -15.36 16.37
CA LEU A 49 -4.78 -14.39 17.33
C LEU A 49 -4.19 -14.63 18.73
N GLU A 50 -4.15 -15.88 19.19
CA GLU A 50 -3.54 -16.24 20.47
C GLU A 50 -2.05 -15.88 20.52
N GLU A 51 -1.30 -16.12 19.45
CA GLU A 51 0.12 -15.76 19.36
C GLU A 51 0.33 -14.24 19.40
N ASN A 52 -0.49 -13.49 18.68
CA ASN A 52 -0.44 -12.03 18.69
C ASN A 52 -0.74 -11.46 20.09
N ILE A 53 -1.72 -12.01 20.79
CA ILE A 53 -2.05 -11.60 22.16
C ILE A 53 -0.87 -11.87 23.10
N LYS A 54 -0.20 -13.03 23.00
CA LYS A 54 1.00 -13.33 23.81
C LYS A 54 2.14 -12.34 23.55
N ILE A 55 2.32 -11.94 22.29
CA ILE A 55 3.33 -10.92 21.93
C ILE A 55 2.94 -9.56 22.53
N GLU A 56 1.67 -9.19 22.45
CA GLU A 56 1.16 -7.93 23.00
C GLU A 56 1.32 -7.88 24.52
N GLU A 57 0.97 -8.95 25.24
CA GLU A 57 1.16 -9.05 26.70
C GLU A 57 2.63 -8.86 27.09
N LYS A 58 3.54 -9.50 26.34
CA LYS A 58 4.99 -9.35 26.55
C LYS A 58 5.46 -7.91 26.30
N ASN A 59 4.99 -7.29 25.22
CA ASN A 59 5.31 -5.90 24.92
C ASN A 59 4.77 -4.95 26.01
N MET A 60 3.55 -5.19 26.46
CA MET A 60 2.93 -4.41 27.53
C MET A 60 3.69 -4.51 28.84
N TYR A 61 4.22 -5.69 29.18
CA TYR A 61 5.08 -5.84 30.34
C TYR A 61 6.32 -4.95 30.26
N PHE A 62 7.00 -4.92 29.11
CA PHE A 62 8.18 -4.07 28.93
C PHE A 62 7.86 -2.57 28.95
N LEU A 63 6.72 -2.17 28.40
CA LEU A 63 6.32 -0.75 28.33
C LEU A 63 5.84 -0.18 29.67
N ARG A 64 5.47 -1.02 30.65
CA ARG A 64 5.01 -0.57 31.98
C ARG A 64 6.11 0.03 32.85
N HIS A 65 7.38 -0.30 32.60
CA HIS A 65 8.49 0.08 33.46
C HIS A 65 9.46 1.00 32.70
N PRO A 66 9.12 2.30 32.55
CA PRO A 66 10.01 3.25 31.90
C PRO A 66 11.27 3.51 32.74
N PHE A 67 12.41 3.67 32.07
CA PHE A 67 13.68 3.98 32.72
C PHE A 67 13.78 5.44 33.23
N LEU A 68 13.18 6.38 32.50
CA LEU A 68 13.17 7.81 32.85
C LEU A 68 11.77 8.25 33.22
N THR A 69 11.68 9.14 34.21
CA THR A 69 10.43 9.86 34.48
C THR A 69 10.16 10.88 33.38
N PHE A 70 8.90 11.34 33.29
CA PHE A 70 8.51 12.34 32.30
C PHE A 70 9.34 13.64 32.42
N GLU A 71 9.63 14.05 33.65
CA GLU A 71 10.44 15.24 33.94
C GLU A 71 11.88 15.08 33.45
N GLN A 72 12.50 13.92 33.70
CA GLN A 72 13.87 13.62 33.26
C GLN A 72 13.98 13.51 31.74
N SER A 73 12.93 13.02 31.08
CA SER A 73 12.91 12.89 29.62
C SER A 73 12.85 14.25 28.91
N LYS A 74 12.31 15.28 29.58
CA LYS A 74 12.18 16.62 29.00
C LYS A 74 13.55 17.22 28.69
N GLY A 75 13.85 17.38 27.40
CA GLY A 75 15.06 18.07 26.94
C GLY A 75 16.28 17.18 26.70
N HIS A 76 16.26 15.89 27.10
CA HIS A 76 17.44 15.01 27.02
C HIS A 76 18.04 14.88 25.61
N ALA A 77 17.21 15.00 24.56
CA ALA A 77 17.63 14.84 23.17
C ALA A 77 17.76 16.16 22.37
N GLN A 78 17.65 17.33 23.01
CA GLN A 78 17.66 18.62 22.32
C GLN A 78 18.98 18.88 21.58
N HIS A 79 20.11 18.48 22.17
CA HIS A 79 21.44 18.67 21.59
C HIS A 79 21.66 17.92 20.26
N TYR A 80 20.89 16.86 19.99
CA TYR A 80 21.10 16.07 18.76
C TYR A 80 20.61 16.77 17.49
N ASP A 81 19.80 17.83 17.61
CA ASP A 81 19.26 18.66 16.50
C ASP A 81 18.66 17.85 15.32
N LYS A 82 18.22 16.62 15.58
CA LYS A 82 17.75 15.66 14.56
C LYS A 82 16.59 16.23 13.75
N ARG A 83 15.66 16.92 14.44
CA ARG A 83 14.49 17.54 13.84
C ARG A 83 14.89 18.62 12.82
N ARG A 84 15.82 19.51 13.16
CA ARG A 84 16.24 20.59 12.26
C ARG A 84 17.01 20.06 11.06
N LYS A 85 17.89 19.08 11.25
CA LYS A 85 18.59 18.40 10.16
C LYS A 85 17.61 17.73 9.20
N TRP A 86 16.63 16.99 9.74
CA TRP A 86 15.58 16.36 8.95
C TRP A 86 14.76 17.40 8.17
N LEU A 87 14.30 18.47 8.82
CA LEU A 87 13.54 19.55 8.17
C LEU A 87 14.33 20.21 7.03
N LYS A 88 15.61 20.53 7.23
CA LYS A 88 16.46 21.08 6.17
C LYS A 88 16.60 20.12 5.00
N SER A 89 16.81 18.83 5.27
CA SER A 89 16.90 17.82 4.21
C SER A 89 15.58 17.62 3.46
N PHE A 90 14.46 17.74 4.17
CA PHE A 90 13.13 17.66 3.59
C PHE A 90 12.86 18.86 2.68
N GLN A 91 13.16 20.08 3.16
CA GLN A 91 13.08 21.32 2.37
C GLN A 91 13.96 21.25 1.12
N ALA A 92 15.22 20.85 1.24
CA ALA A 92 16.11 20.69 0.10
C ALA A 92 15.54 19.74 -0.95
N ARG A 93 15.00 18.59 -0.53
CA ARG A 93 14.34 17.64 -1.46
C ARG A 93 13.12 18.25 -2.13
N THR A 94 12.27 18.95 -1.38
CA THR A 94 11.09 19.60 -1.98
C THR A 94 11.50 20.67 -2.98
N ASP A 95 12.52 21.47 -2.66
CA ASP A 95 13.04 22.53 -3.52
C ASP A 95 13.68 21.95 -4.79
N GLU A 96 14.44 20.86 -4.68
CA GLU A 96 14.98 20.11 -5.82
C GLU A 96 13.88 19.55 -6.71
N THR A 97 12.81 18.98 -6.14
CA THR A 97 11.68 18.50 -6.95
C THR A 97 10.93 19.62 -7.64
N PHE A 98 10.86 20.80 -7.01
CA PHE A 98 10.23 21.98 -7.58
C PHE A 98 11.08 22.59 -8.69
N SER A 99 12.40 22.71 -8.50
CA SER A 99 13.32 23.26 -9.50
C SER A 99 13.52 22.34 -10.71
N ASN A 100 13.54 21.02 -10.50
CA ASN A 100 13.65 20.03 -11.58
C ASN A 100 12.38 19.91 -12.43
N LYS A 101 11.23 20.41 -11.95
CA LYS A 101 10.09 20.62 -12.84
C LYS A 101 10.47 21.75 -13.80
N LYS A 102 10.94 21.39 -15.00
CA LYS A 102 11.06 22.33 -16.12
C LYS A 102 9.77 23.13 -16.19
N GLY A 103 9.83 24.42 -15.84
CA GLY A 103 8.78 25.36 -16.18
C GLY A 103 8.57 25.24 -17.69
N ARG A 104 7.31 25.13 -18.13
CA ARG A 104 7.02 25.19 -19.56
C ARG A 104 7.37 26.60 -20.01
N GLU A 105 8.49 26.77 -20.70
CA GLU A 105 8.85 28.05 -21.27
C GLU A 105 7.81 28.43 -22.33
N ILE A 106 7.40 29.70 -22.37
CA ILE A 106 6.41 30.21 -23.34
C ILE A 106 6.86 29.90 -24.78
N THR A 107 8.17 29.88 -25.01
CA THR A 107 8.83 29.50 -26.27
C THR A 107 8.47 28.09 -26.74
N GLN A 108 8.36 27.11 -25.83
CA GLN A 108 7.96 25.72 -26.16
C GLN A 108 6.51 25.64 -26.65
N TYR A 109 5.64 26.55 -26.19
CA TYR A 109 4.28 26.65 -26.70
C TYR A 109 4.26 27.28 -28.10
N LEU A 110 5.01 28.36 -28.30
CA LEU A 110 5.06 29.07 -29.59
C LEU A 110 5.65 28.20 -30.71
N ASP A 111 6.72 27.46 -30.44
CA ASP A 111 7.35 26.52 -31.38
C ASP A 111 6.34 25.47 -31.88
N LYS A 112 5.65 24.79 -30.95
CA LYS A 112 4.61 23.80 -31.29
C LYS A 112 3.49 24.36 -32.18
N PHE A 113 3.11 25.64 -32.01
CA PHE A 113 2.05 26.27 -32.79
C PHE A 113 2.55 26.81 -34.14
N MET A 114 3.76 27.36 -34.20
CA MET A 114 4.31 28.00 -35.41
C MET A 114 4.88 26.96 -36.41
N SER A 115 5.48 25.85 -35.94
CA SER A 115 5.98 24.79 -36.84
C SER A 115 4.85 24.08 -37.62
N ARG A 116 3.58 24.29 -37.26
CA ARG A 116 2.44 23.71 -37.98
C ARG A 116 2.00 24.54 -39.20
N SER A 117 2.47 25.78 -39.33
CA SER A 117 2.12 26.71 -40.42
C SER A 117 3.21 26.88 -41.49
N GLU A 118 4.32 26.16 -41.40
CA GLU A 118 5.48 26.30 -42.30
C GLU A 118 5.57 25.21 -43.40
N ASP A 119 4.51 24.43 -43.64
CA ASP A 119 4.45 23.52 -44.80
C ASP A 119 3.91 24.26 -46.05
N TRP A 120 4.66 25.24 -46.57
CA TRP A 120 4.30 25.95 -47.82
C TRP A 120 4.54 25.10 -49.09
N ASP A 121 5.21 23.94 -48.97
CA ASP A 121 5.58 23.08 -50.11
C ASP A 121 4.61 21.90 -50.38
N ARG A 122 3.48 21.78 -49.67
CA ARG A 122 2.46 20.76 -50.00
C ARG A 122 1.60 21.20 -51.17
N ILE A 123 1.97 20.76 -52.38
CA ILE A 123 1.07 20.79 -53.54
C ILE A 123 0.10 19.61 -53.39
N PRO A 124 -1.21 19.81 -53.18
CA PRO A 124 -2.16 18.71 -53.16
C PRO A 124 -2.24 18.06 -54.55
N SER A 125 -1.94 16.75 -54.60
CA SER A 125 -2.11 15.88 -55.76
C SER A 125 -3.57 15.56 -56.03
#